data_AF-A0A392S3P4-F1
#
_entry.id   AF-A0A392S3P4-F1
#
_cell.length_a   1.000
_cell.length_b   1.000
_cell.length_c   1.000
_cell.angle_alpha   90.00
_cell.angle_beta   90.00
_cell.angle_gamma   90.00
#
_symmetry.space_group_name_H-M   'P 1'
#
loop_
_entity.id
_entity.type
_entity.pdbx_description
1 polymer ?
#
loop_
_entity_poly.entity_id
_entity_poly.type
_entity_poly.pdbx_seq_one_letter_code
_entity_poly.pdbx_strand_id
1 'polypeptide(L)'
;VVKERDALLEQVKELREKVAQLEEKMKSAEVTPIVEEEREVDPAGLYANFSRADLVKTVLDWQGSFVEVSSSQFRNAIAQIQLLNP
;
A
#
# COMPACT_ATOMS: atom_id res chain seq x y z
N VAL A 1 41.31 -18.96 -23.41
CA VAL A 1 41.62 -18.92 -21.96
C VAL A 1 41.92 -17.51 -21.45
N VAL A 2 43.08 -16.87 -21.71
CA VAL A 2 43.40 -15.55 -21.10
C VAL A 2 42.48 -14.43 -21.60
N LYS A 3 42.23 -14.35 -22.91
CA LYS A 3 41.34 -13.32 -23.51
C LYS A 3 39.88 -13.39 -23.03
N GLU A 4 39.36 -14.60 -22.83
CA GLU A 4 38.00 -14.82 -22.31
C GLU A 4 37.90 -14.41 -20.84
N ARG A 5 38.95 -14.69 -20.05
CA ARG A 5 39.05 -14.29 -18.65
C ARG A 5 39.11 -12.78 -18.47
N ASP A 6 39.83 -12.08 -19.35
CA ASP A 6 39.92 -10.63 -19.32
C ASP A 6 38.60 -9.97 -19.77
N ALA A 7 37.91 -10.54 -20.76
CA ALA A 7 36.57 -10.10 -21.16
C ALA A 7 35.53 -10.28 -20.03
N LEU A 8 35.60 -11.40 -19.29
CA LEU A 8 34.74 -11.65 -18.14
C LEU A 8 34.97 -10.63 -17.01
N LEU A 9 36.23 -10.27 -16.76
CA LEU A 9 36.59 -9.27 -15.75
C LEU A 9 35.99 -7.90 -16.06
N GLU A 10 35.98 -7.51 -17.32
CA GLU A 10 35.39 -6.23 -17.73
C GLU A 10 33.86 -6.22 -17.56
N GLN A 11 33.18 -7.32 -17.94
CA GLN A 11 31.73 -7.45 -17.71
C GLN A 11 31.36 -7.42 -16.23
N VAL A 12 32.15 -8.08 -15.37
CA VAL A 12 31.93 -8.04 -13.91
C VAL A 12 32.08 -6.61 -13.37
N LYS A 13 33.05 -5.85 -13.89
CA LYS A 13 33.27 -4.46 -13.48
C LYS A 13 32.11 -3.56 -13.91
N GLU A 14 31.64 -3.70 -15.14
CA GLU A 14 30.52 -2.94 -15.68
C GLU A 14 29.20 -3.27 -14.96
N LEU A 15 28.97 -4.54 -14.63
CA LEU A 15 27.83 -4.97 -13.82
C LEU A 15 27.88 -4.38 -12.39
N ARG A 16 29.06 -4.34 -11.77
CA ARG A 16 29.24 -3.73 -10.45
C ARG A 16 28.92 -2.23 -10.46
N GLU A 17 29.33 -1.50 -11.50
CA GLU A 17 28.95 -0.09 -11.66
C GLU A 17 27.43 0.08 -11.84
N LYS A 18 26.79 -0.76 -12.65
CA LYS A 18 25.33 -0.74 -12.83
C LYS A 18 24.60 -1.02 -11.52
N VAL A 19 25.06 -2.00 -10.73
CA VAL A 19 24.49 -2.30 -9.41
C VAL A 19 24.63 -1.10 -8.48
N ALA A 20 25.82 -0.47 -8.40
CA ALA A 20 26.03 0.70 -7.56
C ALA A 20 25.12 1.88 -7.95
N GLN A 21 24.95 2.15 -9.25
CA GLN A 21 24.03 3.17 -9.73
C GLN A 21 22.56 2.86 -9.41
N LEU A 22 22.16 1.59 -9.50
CA LEU A 22 20.80 1.17 -9.14
C LEU A 22 20.55 1.31 -7.64
N GLU A 23 21.51 0.93 -6.80
CA GLU A 23 21.42 1.10 -5.35
C GLU A 23 21.34 2.59 -4.94
N GLU A 24 22.11 3.47 -5.59
CA GLU A 24 22.04 4.91 -5.36
C GLU A 24 20.68 5.48 -5.78
N LYS A 25 20.20 5.10 -6.98
CA LYS A 25 18.87 5.48 -7.46
C LYS A 25 17.77 5.02 -6.50
N MET A 26 17.83 3.79 -5.99
CA MET A 26 16.87 3.29 -5.00
C MET A 26 16.92 4.07 -3.68
N LYS A 27 18.09 4.52 -3.22
CA LYS A 27 18.21 5.37 -2.03
C LYS A 27 17.60 6.76 -2.25
N SER A 28 17.71 7.30 -3.47
CA SER A 28 17.15 8.62 -3.83
C SER A 28 15.67 8.61 -4.20
N ALA A 29 15.16 7.48 -4.69
CA ALA A 29 13.79 7.34 -5.16
C ALA A 29 12.84 7.14 -3.97
N GLU A 30 12.36 8.24 -3.39
CA GLU A 30 11.01 8.42 -2.81
C GLU A 30 10.42 7.36 -1.85
N VAL A 31 11.21 6.42 -1.31
CA VAL A 31 10.71 5.48 -0.28
C VAL A 31 10.45 6.20 1.05
N THR A 32 11.16 7.29 1.33
CA THR A 32 11.03 8.05 2.58
C THR A 32 9.69 8.76 2.78
N PRO A 33 9.15 9.56 1.83
CA PRO A 33 7.88 10.25 2.06
C PRO A 33 6.69 9.29 2.24
N ILE A 34 6.65 8.19 1.48
CA ILE A 34 5.53 7.25 1.52
C ILE A 34 5.47 6.53 2.87
N VAL A 35 6.62 6.14 3.43
CA VAL A 35 6.69 5.42 4.72
C VAL A 35 6.29 6.31 5.90
N GLU A 36 6.66 7.59 5.88
CA GLU A 36 6.27 8.53 6.95
C GLU A 36 4.77 8.88 6.88
N GLU A 37 4.22 9.13 5.68
CA GLU A 37 2.79 9.34 5.50
C GLU A 37 1.96 8.11 5.90
N GLU A 38 2.41 6.91 5.51
CA GLU A 38 1.76 5.66 5.91
C GLU A 38 1.74 5.49 7.42
N ARG A 39 2.82 5.84 8.11
CA ARG A 39 2.91 5.77 9.57
C ARG A 39 2.00 6.76 10.29
N GLU A 40 1.68 7.89 9.66
CA GLU A 40 0.72 8.87 10.19
C GLU A 40 -0.72 8.35 10.09
N VAL A 41 -1.10 7.76 8.95
CA VAL A 41 -2.47 7.29 8.69
C VAL A 41 -2.75 5.87 9.19
N ASP A 42 -1.72 5.04 9.32
CA ASP A 42 -1.77 3.68 9.88
C ASP A 42 -0.66 3.46 10.94
N PRO A 43 -0.79 4.05 12.14
CA PRO A 43 0.21 3.91 13.20
C PRO A 43 0.40 2.45 13.68
N ALA A 44 -0.62 1.60 13.47
CA ALA A 44 -0.60 0.20 13.83
C ALA A 44 0.07 -0.68 12.75
N GLY A 45 0.31 -0.13 11.56
CA GLY A 45 0.85 -0.88 10.42
C GLY A 45 -0.04 -2.03 9.96
N LEU A 46 -1.36 -1.90 10.14
CA LEU A 46 -2.33 -2.92 9.76
C LEU A 46 -2.28 -3.22 8.25
N TYR A 47 -1.97 -2.22 7.44
CA TYR A 47 -1.96 -2.26 5.98
C TYR A 47 -0.56 -2.31 5.36
N ALA A 48 0.50 -2.29 6.19
CA ALA A 48 1.90 -2.26 5.72
C ALA A 48 2.30 -3.41 4.80
N ASN A 49 1.60 -4.55 4.88
CA ASN A 49 1.84 -5.73 4.05
C ASN A 49 0.73 -5.99 3.03
N PHE A 50 -0.23 -5.08 2.89
CA PHE A 50 -1.34 -5.28 1.97
C PHE A 50 -0.86 -5.14 0.54
N SER A 51 -1.27 -6.09 -0.31
CA SER A 51 -1.20 -5.82 -1.74
C SER A 51 -2.18 -4.70 -2.10
N ARG A 52 -1.94 -4.02 -3.22
CA ARG A 52 -2.89 -3.01 -3.73
C ARG A 52 -4.31 -3.57 -3.88
N ALA A 53 -4.45 -4.84 -4.27
CA ALA A 53 -5.75 -5.47 -4.42
C ALA A 53 -6.45 -5.70 -3.08
N ASP A 54 -5.71 -6.12 -2.05
CA ASP A 54 -6.25 -6.36 -0.70
C ASP A 54 -6.69 -5.06 -0.04
N LEU A 55 -5.94 -3.98 -0.23
CA LEU A 55 -6.30 -2.65 0.28
C LEU A 55 -7.59 -2.14 -0.37
N VAL A 56 -7.69 -2.23 -1.70
CA VAL A 56 -8.90 -1.84 -2.44
C VAL A 56 -10.11 -2.65 -2.00
N LYS A 57 -9.95 -3.97 -1.86
CA LYS A 57 -11.03 -4.84 -1.38
C LYS A 57 -11.52 -4.42 0.00
N THR A 58 -10.60 -4.16 0.93
CA THR A 58 -10.92 -3.78 2.31
C THR A 58 -11.69 -2.46 2.38
N VAL A 59 -11.29 -1.47 1.57
CA VAL A 59 -12.02 -0.19 1.46
C VAL A 59 -13.44 -0.40 0.94
N LEU A 60 -13.63 -1.23 -0.10
CA LEU A 60 -14.95 -1.52 -0.66
C LEU A 60 -15.84 -2.28 0.32
N ASP A 61 -15.30 -3.26 1.03
CA ASP A 61 -16.03 -4.03 2.05
C ASP A 61 -16.48 -3.12 3.21
N TRP A 62 -15.62 -2.19 3.64
CA TRP A 62 -15.98 -1.20 4.65
C TRP A 62 -17.07 -0.24 4.17
N GLN A 63 -16.98 0.26 2.93
CA GLN A 63 -18.01 1.12 2.34
C GLN A 63 -19.38 0.43 2.28
N GLY A 64 -19.41 -0.84 1.86
CA GLY A 64 -20.64 -1.64 1.83
C GLY A 64 -21.25 -1.78 3.22
N SER A 65 -20.42 -2.12 4.21
CA SER A 65 -20.84 -2.27 5.61
C SER A 65 -21.40 -0.95 6.18
N PHE A 66 -20.75 0.18 5.89
CA PHE A 66 -21.19 1.48 6.36
C PHE A 66 -22.57 1.87 5.82
N VAL A 67 -22.83 1.61 4.54
CA VAL A 67 -24.14 1.87 3.91
C VAL A 67 -25.24 1.02 4.55
N GLU A 68 -24.97 -0.26 4.78
CA GLU A 68 -25.93 -1.18 5.40
C GLU A 68 -26.28 -0.74 6.83
N VAL A 69 -25.27 -0.45 7.66
CA VAL A 69 -25.46 0.04 9.03
C VAL A 69 -26.26 1.34 9.05
N SER A 70 -25.92 2.31 8.19
CA SER A 70 -26.61 3.60 8.12
C SER A 70 -28.07 3.44 7.70
N SER A 71 -28.36 2.56 6.73
CA SER A 71 -29.72 2.26 6.29
C SER A 71 -30.56 1.63 7.41
N SER A 72 -29.97 0.69 8.14
CA SER A 72 -30.61 0.05 9.28
C SER A 72 -30.93 1.05 10.40
N GLN A 73 -29.98 1.92 10.75
CA GLN A 73 -30.19 2.98 11.72
C GLN A 73 -31.30 3.94 11.31
N PHE A 74 -31.33 4.36 10.03
CA PHE A 74 -32.38 5.22 9.52
C PHE A 74 -33.75 4.56 9.63
N ARG A 75 -33.90 3.31 9.17
CA ARG A 75 -35.15 2.56 9.28
C ARG A 75 -35.60 2.42 10.73
N ASN A 76 -34.66 2.16 11.64
CA ASN A 76 -34.94 2.06 13.06
C ASN A 76 -35.44 3.39 13.63
N ALA A 77 -34.80 4.52 13.29
CA ALA A 77 -35.24 5.84 13.70
C ALA A 77 -36.65 6.18 13.18
N ILE A 78 -36.96 5.86 11.92
CA ILE A 78 -38.30 6.01 11.37
C ILE A 78 -39.32 5.19 12.15
N ALA A 79 -39.01 3.92 12.45
CA ALA A 79 -39.91 3.05 13.22
C ALA A 79 -40.18 3.62 14.62
N GLN A 80 -39.15 4.16 15.29
CA GLN A 80 -39.31 4.83 16.59
C GLN A 80 -40.23 6.06 16.49
N ILE A 81 -40.06 6.90 15.46
CA ILE A 81 -40.91 8.09 15.25
C ILE A 81 -42.37 7.69 15.02
N GLN A 82 -42.62 6.65 14.22
CA GLN A 82 -43.97 6.14 13.95
C GLN A 82 -44.63 5.55 15.19
N LEU A 83 -43.87 4.85 16.03
CA LEU A 83 -44.37 4.36 17.32
C LEU A 83 -44.81 5.49 18.25
N LEU A 84 -44.09 6.61 18.23
CA LEU A 84 -44.39 7.79 19.04
C LEU A 84 -45.50 8.66 18.43
N ASN A 85 -45.78 8.54 17.13
CA ASN A 85 -46.80 9.31 16.40
C ASN A 85 -47.68 8.35 15.56
N PRO A 86 -48.62 7.63 16.19
CA PRO A 86 -49.51 6.69 15.51
C PRO A 86 -50.51 7.36 14.56
#